data_AF-A0A838WD42-F1
#
_entry.id   AF-A0A838WD42-F1
#
_cell.length_a   1.000
_cell.length_b   1.000
_cell.length_c   1.000
_cell.angle_alpha   90.00
_cell.angle_beta   90.00
_cell.angle_gamma   90.00
#
_symmetry.space_group_name_H-M   'P 1'
#
loop_
_entity.id
_entity.type
_entity.pdbx_description
1 polymer ?
#
loop_
_entity_poly.entity_id
_entity_poly.type
_entity_poly.pdbx_seq_one_letter_code
_entity_poly.pdbx_strand_id
1 'polypeptide(L)'
;MHSRAAHLISSLGLAPHPEGGYFREVYRSAARVQPLDERAERAALTTIYFLLTAGEVSRWHRVASDEVWHYYEGDALELITADPHFDRLTHHLLGPVGEGARPVQVVPANSWQAARSTGAYTLVG
;
A
#
# COMPACT_ATOMS: atom_id res chain seq x y z
N MET A 1 -2.57 19.42 -7.37
CA MET A 1 -2.87 17.98 -7.57
C MET A 1 -2.75 17.67 -9.07
N HIS A 2 -2.08 16.57 -9.43
CA HIS A 2 -1.91 16.14 -10.82
C HIS A 2 -3.25 15.78 -11.46
N SER A 3 -3.51 16.13 -12.73
CA SER A 3 -4.81 15.97 -13.37
C SER A 3 -5.27 14.51 -13.45
N ARG A 4 -4.35 13.59 -13.78
CA ARG A 4 -4.63 12.14 -13.78
C ARG A 4 -4.96 11.62 -12.39
N ALA A 5 -4.29 12.11 -11.34
CA ALA A 5 -4.57 11.71 -9.97
C ALA A 5 -5.96 12.17 -9.52
N ALA A 6 -6.34 13.41 -9.82
CA ALA A 6 -7.68 13.93 -9.54
C ALA A 6 -8.77 13.12 -10.26
N HIS A 7 -8.53 12.75 -11.52
CA HIS A 7 -9.43 11.87 -12.27
C HIS A 7 -9.56 10.50 -11.60
N LEU A 8 -8.47 9.89 -11.16
CA LEU A 8 -8.50 8.58 -10.49
C LEU A 8 -9.23 8.63 -9.15
N ILE A 9 -8.99 9.65 -8.33
CA ILE A 9 -9.71 9.86 -7.06
C ILE A 9 -11.22 9.90 -7.32
N SER A 10 -11.65 10.66 -8.32
CA SER A 10 -13.08 10.76 -8.67
C SER A 10 -13.63 9.45 -9.25
N SER A 11 -12.96 8.88 -10.26
CA SER A 11 -13.46 7.71 -11.01
C SER A 11 -13.46 6.44 -10.17
N LEU A 12 -12.49 6.30 -9.26
CA LEU A 12 -12.38 5.17 -8.34
C LEU A 12 -13.02 5.45 -6.99
N GLY A 13 -13.64 6.62 -6.76
CA GLY A 13 -14.32 6.95 -5.50
C GLY A 13 -13.42 6.89 -4.27
N LEU A 14 -12.17 7.37 -4.39
CA LEU A 14 -11.20 7.32 -3.30
C LEU A 14 -11.48 8.41 -2.27
N ALA A 15 -11.31 8.10 -0.99
CA ALA A 15 -11.43 9.03 0.11
C ALA A 15 -10.07 9.21 0.81
N PRO A 16 -9.81 10.35 1.49
CA PRO A 16 -8.57 10.53 2.25
C PRO A 16 -8.34 9.39 3.25
N HIS A 17 -7.14 8.81 3.27
CA HIS A 17 -6.75 7.77 4.23
C HIS A 17 -6.11 8.40 5.47
N PRO A 18 -6.36 7.88 6.69
CA PRO A 18 -5.75 8.42 7.90
C PRO A 18 -4.24 8.54 7.78
N GLU A 19 -3.56 7.55 7.21
CA GLU A 19 -2.10 7.49 7.08
C GLU A 19 -1.53 8.43 6.00
N GLY A 20 -2.38 9.10 5.22
CA GLY A 20 -2.01 9.93 4.06
C GLY A 20 -2.38 9.27 2.74
N GLY A 21 -2.53 10.09 1.70
CA GLY A 21 -3.06 9.65 0.41
C GLY A 21 -4.57 9.40 0.43
N TYR A 22 -5.04 8.63 -0.55
CA TYR A 22 -6.45 8.33 -0.78
C TYR A 22 -6.64 6.83 -0.93
N PHE A 23 -7.73 6.29 -0.43
CA PHE A 23 -8.00 4.86 -0.50
C PHE A 23 -9.48 4.55 -0.72
N ARG A 24 -9.76 3.33 -1.16
CA ARG A 24 -11.10 2.71 -1.06
C ARG A 24 -10.97 1.20 -1.00
N GLU A 25 -11.64 0.57 -0.05
CA GLU A 25 -11.84 -0.89 -0.05
C GLU A 25 -12.74 -1.32 -1.22
N VAL A 26 -12.25 -2.23 -2.06
CA VAL A 26 -12.98 -2.70 -3.24
C VAL A 26 -13.55 -4.10 -3.06
N TYR A 27 -13.00 -4.87 -2.13
CA TYR A 27 -13.50 -6.19 -1.80
C TYR A 27 -13.17 -6.56 -0.35
N ARG A 28 -14.11 -7.26 0.28
CA ARG A 28 -13.96 -7.93 1.56
C ARG A 28 -14.62 -9.30 1.47
N SER A 29 -13.87 -10.34 1.78
CA SER A 29 -14.37 -11.71 1.72
C SER A 29 -15.49 -11.94 2.74
N ALA A 30 -16.54 -12.62 2.31
CA ALA A 30 -17.57 -13.15 3.20
C ALA A 30 -17.07 -14.37 3.99
N ALA A 31 -16.09 -15.10 3.43
CA ALA A 31 -15.43 -16.16 4.16
C ALA A 31 -14.58 -15.56 5.29
N ARG A 32 -14.69 -16.16 6.47
CA ARG A 32 -13.94 -15.76 7.65
C ARG A 32 -12.91 -16.83 7.98
N VAL A 33 -11.77 -16.39 8.51
CA VAL A 33 -10.68 -17.25 8.94
C VAL A 33 -10.29 -16.89 10.36
N GLN A 34 -9.94 -17.91 11.13
CA GLN A 34 -9.33 -17.79 12.44
C GLN A 34 -7.80 -17.86 12.27
N PRO A 35 -7.07 -16.75 12.44
CA PRO A 35 -5.61 -16.77 12.42
C PRO A 35 -5.05 -17.74 13.49
N LEU A 36 -3.90 -18.34 13.20
CA LEU A 36 -3.20 -19.24 14.13
C LEU A 36 -2.47 -18.50 15.25
N ASP A 37 -2.38 -17.17 15.19
CA ASP A 37 -1.70 -16.30 16.15
C ASP A 37 -2.65 -15.70 17.20
N GLU A 38 -3.71 -16.44 17.54
CA GLU A 38 -4.69 -16.13 18.60
C GLU A 38 -5.52 -14.85 18.42
N ARG A 39 -5.30 -14.09 17.34
CA ARG A 39 -6.13 -12.92 17.01
C ARG A 39 -7.55 -13.31 16.67
N ALA A 40 -8.50 -12.39 16.87
CA ALA A 40 -9.90 -12.64 16.55
C ALA A 40 -10.13 -13.00 15.07
N GLU A 41 -11.18 -13.79 14.83
CA GLU A 41 -11.64 -14.16 13.49
C GLU A 41 -11.89 -12.93 12.61
N ARG A 42 -11.47 -13.01 11.35
CA ARG A 42 -11.47 -11.89 10.40
C ARG A 42 -11.76 -12.35 8.98
N ALA A 43 -12.10 -11.42 8.10
CA ALA A 43 -12.33 -11.73 6.68
C ALA A 43 -11.07 -12.36 6.07
N ALA A 44 -11.26 -13.37 5.22
CA ALA A 44 -10.16 -14.12 4.60
C ALA A 44 -9.28 -13.26 3.68
N LEU A 45 -9.85 -12.19 3.11
CA LEU A 45 -9.18 -11.28 2.20
C LEU A 45 -9.87 -9.92 2.20
N THR A 46 -9.08 -8.86 2.14
CA THR A 46 -9.50 -7.52 1.74
C THR A 46 -8.56 -7.02 0.64
N THR A 47 -9.04 -6.18 -0.24
CA THR A 47 -8.18 -5.44 -1.19
C THR A 47 -8.73 -4.03 -1.36
N ILE A 48 -7.83 -3.09 -1.58
CA ILE A 48 -8.12 -1.67 -1.68
C ILE A 48 -7.52 -1.11 -2.97
N TYR A 49 -8.01 0.05 -3.40
CA TYR A 49 -7.18 0.98 -4.14
C TYR A 49 -6.50 1.93 -3.15
N PHE A 50 -5.24 2.27 -3.41
CA PHE A 50 -4.50 3.28 -2.65
C PHE A 50 -3.72 4.18 -3.60
N LEU A 51 -3.86 5.49 -3.42
CA LEU A 51 -3.25 6.51 -4.28
C LEU A 51 -2.50 7.53 -3.42
N LEU A 52 -1.24 7.76 -3.76
CA LEU A 52 -0.41 8.82 -3.19
C LEU A 52 -0.13 9.87 -4.26
N THR A 53 -0.35 11.15 -3.93
CA THR A 53 0.08 12.27 -4.77
C THR A 53 1.43 12.82 -4.33
N ALA A 54 2.09 13.61 -5.19
CA ALA A 54 3.36 14.25 -4.87
C ALA A 54 3.33 14.99 -3.53
N GLY A 55 4.31 14.70 -2.67
CA GLY A 55 4.43 15.29 -1.34
C GLY A 55 3.58 14.63 -0.25
N GLU A 56 2.64 13.75 -0.61
CA GLU A 56 1.97 12.88 0.37
C GLU A 56 2.83 11.67 0.68
N VAL A 57 2.66 11.15 1.90
CA VAL A 57 3.30 9.93 2.37
C VAL A 57 2.25 9.03 3.00
N SER A 58 2.36 7.72 2.80
CA SER A 58 1.81 6.75 3.74
C SER A 58 2.77 6.73 4.93
N ARG A 59 2.30 7.24 6.07
CA ARG A 59 3.09 7.32 7.31
C ARG A 59 3.46 5.93 7.79
N TRP A 60 4.53 5.87 8.58
CA TRP A 60 4.97 4.64 9.24
C TRP A 60 3.81 3.97 9.98
N HIS A 61 3.52 2.74 9.59
CA HIS A 61 2.51 1.90 10.21
C HIS A 61 2.93 0.43 10.11
N ARG A 62 2.10 -0.43 10.70
CA ARG A 62 2.34 -1.87 10.76
C ARG A 62 1.01 -2.60 10.82
N VAL A 63 0.90 -3.69 10.08
CA VAL A 63 -0.24 -4.60 10.11
C VAL A 63 0.18 -5.97 10.63
N ALA A 64 -0.78 -6.72 11.17
CA ALA A 64 -0.53 -8.03 11.76
C ALA A 64 -0.70 -9.20 10.77
N SER A 65 -0.91 -8.91 9.47
CA SER A 65 -0.86 -9.89 8.39
C SER A 65 0.13 -9.43 7.34
N ASP A 66 0.63 -10.36 6.54
CA ASP A 66 1.35 -10.00 5.33
C ASP A 66 0.46 -9.10 4.46
N GLU A 67 1.05 -8.04 3.93
CA GLU A 67 0.40 -7.12 3.02
C GLU A 67 1.10 -7.17 1.67
N VAL A 68 0.32 -7.30 0.60
CA VAL A 68 0.84 -7.36 -0.76
C VAL A 68 0.51 -6.05 -1.45
N TRP A 69 1.55 -5.38 -1.94
CA TRP A 69 1.45 -4.14 -2.67
C TRP A 69 1.57 -4.41 -4.16
N HIS A 70 0.57 -4.02 -4.94
CA HIS A 70 0.53 -4.15 -6.39
C HIS A 70 0.55 -2.77 -7.06
N TYR A 71 1.57 -2.50 -7.87
CA TYR A 71 1.63 -1.31 -8.70
C TYR A 71 0.62 -1.40 -9.87
N TYR A 72 -0.13 -0.31 -10.09
CA TYR A 72 -1.08 -0.19 -11.19
C TYR A 72 -0.68 0.87 -12.22
N GLU A 73 -0.48 2.13 -11.81
CA GLU A 73 -0.07 3.20 -12.72
C GLU A 73 0.57 4.41 -11.98
N GLY A 74 1.17 5.31 -12.75
CA GLY A 74 1.81 6.54 -12.27
C GLY A 74 3.33 6.48 -12.30
N ASP A 75 3.97 7.26 -11.44
CA ASP A 75 5.39 7.14 -11.15
C ASP A 75 5.62 5.98 -10.18
N ALA A 76 6.87 5.52 -10.07
CA ALA A 76 7.19 4.45 -9.13
C ALA A 76 6.85 4.83 -7.67
N LEU A 77 6.51 3.83 -6.87
CA LEU A 77 6.39 3.97 -5.42
C LEU A 77 7.72 3.59 -4.79
N GLU A 78 8.24 4.44 -3.93
CA GLU A 78 9.24 4.01 -2.95
C GLU A 78 8.52 3.45 -1.73
N LEU A 79 8.68 2.15 -1.48
CA LEU A 79 8.20 1.47 -0.29
C LEU A 79 9.39 1.19 0.62
N ILE A 80 9.34 1.72 1.84
CA ILE A 80 10.40 1.57 2.84
C ILE A 80 9.87 0.64 3.92
N THR A 81 10.61 -0.42 4.21
CA THR A 81 10.24 -1.41 5.23
C THR A 81 11.31 -1.52 6.31
N ALA A 82 10.91 -1.80 7.54
CA ALA A 82 11.82 -2.15 8.63
C ALA A 82 11.33 -3.38 9.39
N ASP A 83 12.26 -4.09 10.02
CA ASP A 83 11.89 -5.12 11.02
C ASP A 83 11.17 -4.49 12.23
N PRO A 84 10.50 -5.30 13.09
CA PRO A 84 9.74 -4.78 14.23
C PRO A 84 10.54 -3.88 15.20
N HIS A 85 11.86 -4.03 15.23
CA HIS A 85 12.78 -3.32 16.12
C HIS A 85 13.42 -2.08 15.47
N PHE A 86 13.13 -1.82 14.19
CA PHE A 86 13.75 -0.78 13.37
C PHE A 86 15.26 -0.93 13.18
N ASP A 87 15.80 -2.15 13.29
CA ASP A 87 17.25 -2.39 13.19
C ASP A 87 17.77 -2.29 11.75
N ARG A 88 16.93 -2.66 10.77
CA ARG A 88 17.30 -2.62 9.35
C ARG A 88 16.20 -2.02 8.47
N LEU A 89 16.56 -0.96 7.75
CA LEU A 89 15.74 -0.37 6.68
C LEU A 89 16.03 -1.04 5.34
N THR A 90 14.97 -1.34 4.59
CA THR A 90 15.04 -1.82 3.21
C THR A 90 14.16 -0.93 2.32
N HIS A 91 14.70 -0.53 1.16
CA HIS A 91 13.99 0.27 0.17
C HIS A 91 13.61 -0.62 -1.01
N HIS A 92 12.36 -0.54 -1.42
CA HIS A 92 11.81 -1.23 -2.57
C HIS A 92 11.25 -0.21 -3.54
N LEU A 93 11.44 -0.45 -4.84
CA LEU A 93 10.86 0.37 -5.88
C LEU A 93 9.75 -0.42 -6.58
N LEU A 94 8.50 0.02 -6.41
CA LEU A 94 7.36 -0.58 -7.08
C LEU A 94 6.99 0.22 -8.31
N GLY A 95 6.95 -0.44 -9.46
CA GLY A 95 6.70 0.18 -10.75
C GLY A 95 6.57 -0.87 -11.85
N PRO A 96 6.51 -0.47 -13.13
CA PRO A 96 6.61 -1.39 -14.25
C PRO A 96 7.87 -2.26 -14.14
N VAL A 97 7.83 -3.48 -14.68
CA VAL A 97 9.00 -4.37 -14.68
C VAL A 97 10.17 -3.67 -15.37
N GLY A 98 11.26 -3.47 -14.63
CA GLY A 98 12.45 -2.78 -15.12
C GLY A 98 13.67 -3.02 -14.25
N GLU A 99 14.70 -2.20 -14.45
CA GLU A 99 15.90 -2.24 -13.61
C GLU A 99 15.56 -1.76 -12.20
N GLY A 100 15.74 -2.64 -11.21
CA GLY A 100 15.43 -2.35 -9.79
C GLY A 100 13.94 -2.32 -9.42
N ALA A 101 13.03 -2.01 -10.35
CA ALA A 101 11.60 -1.93 -10.08
C ALA A 101 10.86 -3.27 -10.30
N ARG A 102 9.95 -3.60 -9.38
CA ARG A 102 9.03 -4.75 -9.52
C ARG A 102 7.60 -4.32 -9.22
N PRO A 103 6.59 -4.81 -9.95
CA PRO A 103 5.22 -4.35 -9.74
C PRO A 103 4.58 -4.93 -8.47
N VAL A 104 5.19 -5.91 -7.82
CA VAL A 104 4.65 -6.56 -6.63
C VAL A 104 5.71 -6.62 -5.54
N GLN A 105 5.33 -6.23 -4.33
CA GLN A 105 6.14 -6.39 -3.13
C GLN A 105 5.27 -6.90 -1.97
N VAL A 106 5.78 -7.87 -1.24
CA VAL A 106 5.14 -8.36 -0.01
C VAL A 106 5.86 -7.74 1.19
N VAL A 107 5.09 -7.16 2.12
CA VAL A 107 5.56 -6.73 3.43
C VAL A 107 5.11 -7.76 4.45
N PRO A 108 6.04 -8.45 5.13
CA PRO A 108 5.69 -9.45 6.13
C PRO A 108 4.88 -8.87 7.30
N ALA A 109 4.04 -9.70 7.89
CA ALA A 109 3.31 -9.39 9.10
C ALA A 109 4.24 -8.83 10.16
N ASN A 110 3.79 -7.77 10.82
CA ASN A 110 4.48 -7.08 11.89
C ASN A 110 5.77 -6.33 11.48
N SER A 111 6.07 -6.19 10.19
CA SER A 111 7.08 -5.24 9.72
C SER A 111 6.54 -3.82 9.70
N TRP A 112 7.41 -2.84 9.95
CA TRP A 112 7.10 -1.44 9.71
C TRP A 112 7.16 -1.14 8.23
N GLN A 113 6.26 -0.29 7.77
CA GLN A 113 6.23 0.17 6.38
C GLN A 113 5.81 1.64 6.28
N ALA A 114 6.39 2.33 5.30
CA ALA A 114 6.01 3.67 4.87
C ALA A 114 6.23 3.77 3.36
N ALA A 115 5.46 4.64 2.69
CA ALA A 115 5.55 4.75 1.25
C ALA A 115 5.37 6.19 0.75
N ARG A 116 5.96 6.49 -0.40
CA ARG A 116 5.76 7.74 -1.13
C ARG A 116 5.85 7.52 -2.63
N SER A 117 5.17 8.35 -3.40
CA SER A 117 5.41 8.41 -4.84
C SER A 117 6.79 9.03 -5.12
N THR A 118 7.50 8.55 -6.14
CA THR A 118 8.75 9.17 -6.62
C THR A 118 8.50 10.35 -7.55
N GLY A 119 7.25 10.64 -7.88
CA GLY A 119 6.88 11.70 -8.82
C GLY A 119 5.52 12.33 -8.52
N ALA A 120 4.71 12.50 -9.56
CA ALA A 120 3.46 13.24 -9.52
C ALA A 120 2.36 12.49 -8.74
N TYR A 121 2.27 11.18 -8.94
CA TYR A 121 1.35 10.29 -8.23
C TYR A 121 1.72 8.82 -8.44
N THR A 122 1.24 7.94 -7.57
CA THR A 122 1.30 6.49 -7.76
C THR A 122 0.00 5.85 -7.30
N LEU A 123 -0.56 4.96 -8.12
CA LEU A 123 -1.71 4.12 -7.80
C LEU A 123 -1.25 2.68 -7.55
N VAL A 124 -1.64 2.12 -6.41
CA VAL A 124 -1.40 0.74 -6.00
C VAL A 124 -2.67 0.09 -5.43
N GLY A 125 -2.59 -1.19 -5.07
CA GLY A 125 -3.64 -1.92 -4.33
C GLY A 125 -3.17 -3.22 -3.70
#